data_AF-X1US43-F1
#
_entry.id   AF-X1US43-F1
#
_cell.length_a   1.000
_cell.length_b   1.000
_cell.length_c   1.000
_cell.angle_alpha   90.00
_cell.angle_beta   90.00
_cell.angle_gamma   90.00
#
_symmetry.space_group_name_H-M   'P 1'
#
loop_
_entity.id
_entity.type
_entity.pdbx_description
1 polymer ?
#
loop_
_entity_poly.entity_id
_entity_poly.type
_entity_poly.pdbx_seq_one_letter_code
_entity_poly.pdbx_strand_id
1 'polypeptide(L)' 'MSLYDYEKSKEISAEEPSFAILIMAAAWKADTLNFGRLRSAFPEIIENLEKRYFKGGVLSQ' A
#
# COMPACT_ATOMS: atom_id res chain seq x y z
N MET A 1 -14.87 -18.01 18.09
CA MET A 1 -15.33 -16.68 17.65
C MET A 1 -16.80 -16.78 17.30
N SER A 2 -17.63 -15.90 17.85
CA SER A 2 -19.03 -15.79 17.49
C SER A 2 -19.19 -15.05 16.16
N LEU A 3 -20.36 -15.15 15.52
CA LEU A 3 -20.68 -14.38 14.31
C LEU A 3 -20.52 -12.86 14.54
N TYR A 4 -20.88 -12.41 15.75
CA TYR A 4 -20.72 -11.02 16.19
C TYR A 4 -19.25 -10.59 16.23
N ASP A 5 -18.35 -11.44 16.76
CA ASP A 5 -16.91 -11.13 16.79
C ASP A 5 -16.32 -11.04 15.37
N TYR A 6 -16.81 -11.88 14.46
CA TYR A 6 -16.37 -11.87 13.06
C TYR A 6 -16.84 -10.62 12.31
N GLU A 7 -18.10 -10.21 12.50
CA GLU A 7 -18.64 -8.99 11.91
C GLU A 7 -17.96 -7.74 12.45
N LYS A 8 -17.70 -7.66 13.76
CA LYS A 8 -16.93 -6.56 14.36
C LYS A 8 -15.48 -6.52 13.91
N SER A 9 -14.82 -7.66 13.77
CA SER A 9 -13.48 -7.73 13.18
C SER A 9 -13.46 -7.22 11.74
N LYS A 10 -14.54 -7.44 10.97
CA LYS A 10 -14.68 -6.96 9.59
C LYS A 10 -14.88 -5.45 9.51
N GLU A 11 -15.70 -4.87 10.38
CA GLU A 11 -15.88 -3.41 10.47
C GLU A 11 -14.57 -2.71 10.82
N ILE A 12 -13.87 -3.18 11.85
CA ILE A 12 -12.58 -2.61 12.28
C ILE A 12 -11.55 -2.70 11.15
N SER A 13 -11.52 -3.82 10.42
CA SER A 13 -10.64 -3.99 9.27
C SER A 13 -11.02 -3.11 8.06
N ALA A 14 -12.24 -2.57 8.00
CA ALA A 14 -12.69 -1.72 6.91
C ALA A 14 -12.43 -0.23 7.17
N GLU A 15 -12.35 0.18 8.44
CA GLU A 15 -12.12 1.57 8.84
C GLU A 15 -10.63 1.95 8.92
N GLU A 16 -9.74 0.99 9.20
CA GLU A 16 -8.31 1.25 9.23
C GLU A 16 -7.67 1.09 7.83
N PRO A 17 -6.86 2.06 7.36
CA PRO A 17 -6.09 1.86 6.14
C PRO A 17 -5.16 0.67 6.33
N SER A 18 -5.32 -0.34 5.47
CA SER A 18 -4.48 -1.53 5.53
C SER A 18 -2.99 -1.16 5.55
N PHE A 19 -2.16 -1.99 6.17
CA PHE A 19 -0.71 -1.80 6.17
C PHE A 19 -0.15 -1.55 4.76
N ALA A 20 -0.69 -2.24 3.75
CA ALA A 20 -0.32 -2.02 2.36
C ALA A 20 -0.63 -0.59 1.87
N ILE A 21 -1.79 -0.03 2.24
CA ILE A 21 -2.14 1.37 1.92
C ILE A 21 -1.17 2.34 2.58
N LEU A 22 -0.75 2.09 3.83
CA LEU A 22 0.22 2.93 4.53
C LEU A 22 1.59 2.90 3.85
N ILE A 23 2.08 1.72 3.45
CA ILE A 23 3.34 1.58 2.71
C ILE A 23 3.24 2.25 1.33
N MET A 24 2.12 2.09 0.62
CA MET A 24 1.87 2.77 -0.65
C MET A 24 1.90 4.28 -0.51
N ALA A 25 1.23 4.83 0.51
CA ALA A 25 1.20 6.26 0.80
C ALA A 25 2.59 6.80 1.19
N ALA A 26 3.35 6.04 1.98
CA ALA A 26 4.72 6.39 2.34
C ALA A 26 5.62 6.40 1.10
N ALA A 27 5.54 5.38 0.25
CA ALA A 27 6.31 5.28 -0.98
C ALA A 27 5.99 6.41 -1.96
N TRP A 28 4.71 6.80 -2.09
CA TRP A 28 4.29 7.92 -2.94
C TRP A 28 4.94 9.25 -2.56
N LYS A 29 5.22 9.46 -1.27
CA LYS A 29 5.83 10.70 -0.73
C LYS A 29 7.33 10.60 -0.49
N ALA A 30 7.93 9.43 -0.69
CA ALA A 30 9.33 9.19 -0.38
C ALA A 30 10.26 9.84 -1.41
N ASP A 31 11.42 10.33 -0.95
CA ASP A 31 12.55 10.61 -1.83
C ASP A 31 13.11 9.30 -2.46
N THR A 32 14.02 9.44 -3.43
CA THR A 32 14.58 8.29 -4.16
C THR A 32 15.23 7.25 -3.25
N LEU A 33 15.91 7.67 -2.17
CA LEU A 33 16.61 6.76 -1.27
C LEU A 33 15.63 5.97 -0.41
N ASN A 34 14.66 6.65 0.19
CA ASN A 34 13.63 6.03 1.02
C ASN A 34 12.65 5.19 0.19
N PHE A 35 12.35 5.61 -1.04
CA PHE A 35 11.61 4.78 -1.99
C PHE A 35 12.37 3.49 -2.31
N GLY A 36 13.68 3.58 -2.55
CA GLY A 36 14.54 2.41 -2.75
C GLY A 36 14.49 1.44 -1.57
N ARG A 37 14.58 1.94 -0.33
CA ARG A 37 14.44 1.12 0.89
C ARG A 37 13.08 0.44 0.99
N LEU A 38 12.00 1.18 0.71
CA LEU A 38 10.63 0.65 0.74
C LEU A 38 10.42 -0.40 -0.37
N ARG A 39 10.98 -0.19 -1.57
CA ARG A 39 10.97 -1.16 -2.69
C ARG A 39 11.70 -2.43 -2.34
N SER A 40 12.84 -2.35 -1.68
CA SER A 40 13.58 -3.54 -1.24
C SER A 40 12.86 -4.30 -0.13
N ALA A 41 12.20 -3.61 0.80
CA ALA A 41 11.52 -4.24 1.93
C ALA A 41 10.14 -4.82 1.57
N PHE A 42 9.40 -4.17 0.68
CA PHE A 42 8.01 -4.53 0.32
C PHE A 42 7.78 -4.57 -1.20
N PRO A 43 8.53 -5.40 -1.94
CA PRO A 43 8.55 -5.36 -3.40
C PRO A 43 7.17 -5.59 -4.03
N GLU A 44 6.35 -6.49 -3.48
CA GLU A 44 5.00 -6.78 -4.00
C GLU A 44 4.02 -5.61 -3.82
N ILE A 45 4.12 -4.87 -2.70
CA ILE A 45 3.27 -3.70 -2.44
C ILE A 45 3.66 -2.57 -3.38
N ILE A 46 4.97 -2.36 -3.59
CA ILE A 46 5.47 -1.34 -4.53
C ILE A 46 5.12 -1.72 -5.97
N GLU A 47 5.27 -2.97 -6.40
CA GLU A 47 4.88 -3.38 -7.75
C GLU A 47 3.37 -3.14 -7.99
N ASN A 48 2.53 -3.37 -6.99
CA ASN A 48 1.11 -3.05 -7.04
C ASN A 48 0.84 -1.54 -7.12
N LEU A 49 1.56 -0.72 -6.36
CA LEU A 49 1.52 0.74 -6.48
C LEU A 49 1.87 1.16 -7.91
N GLU A 50 2.98 0.65 -8.46
CA GLU A 50 3.44 0.99 -9.80
C GLU A 50 2.45 0.54 -10.88
N LYS A 51 1.88 -0.66 -10.75
CA LYS A 51 0.83 -1.16 -11.66
C LYS A 51 -0.45 -0.33 -11.60
N ARG A 52 -0.84 0.16 -10.42
CA ARG A 52 -2.10 0.91 -10.23
C ARG A 52 -1.99 2.37 -10.66
N TYR A 53 -0.84 3.00 -10.40
CA TYR A 53 -0.70 4.45 -10.53
C TYR A 53 0.34 4.89 -11.57
N PHE A 54 1.31 4.05 -11.94
CA PHE A 54 2.33 4.40 -12.94
C PHE A 54 2.13 3.70 -14.30
N LYS A 55 1.40 2.59 -14.40
CA LYS A 55 0.94 2.04 -15.69
C LYS A 55 -0.18 2.89 -16.29
N GLY A 56 0.21 4.04 -16.83
CA GLY A 56 -0.65 5.04 -17.47
C GLY A 56 0.07 6.38 -17.64
N GLY A 57 1.14 6.61 -16.90
CA GLY A 57 2.01 7.78 -17.03
C GLY A 57 3.42 7.32 -17.30
N VAL A 58 3.76 7.22 -18.58
CA VAL A 58 5.12 7.41 -19.04
C VAL A 58 5.62 8.70 -18.37
N LEU A 59 6.51 8.59 -17.38
CA LEU A 59 7.42 9.67 -17.07
C LEU A 59 8.38 9.75 -18.26
N SER A 60 7.88 10.32 -19.35
CA SER A 60 8.68 10.75 -20.50
C SER A 60 9.48 11.93 -20.00
N GLN A 61 10.70 11.63 -19.54
CA GLN A 61 11.82 12.52 -19.71
C GLN A 61 12.68 11.96 -20.83
#